data_AF-A0A385DC15-F1
#
_entry.id   AF-A0A385DC15-F1
#
_cell.length_a   1.000
_cell.length_b   1.000
_cell.length_c   1.000
_cell.angle_alpha   90.00
_cell.angle_beta   90.00
_cell.angle_gamma   90.00
#
_symmetry.space_group_name_H-M   'P 1'
#
loop_
_entity.id
_entity.type
_entity.pdbx_description
1 polymer ?
#
loop_
_entity_poly.entity_id
_entity_poly.type
_entity_poly.pdbx_seq_one_letter_code
_entity_poly.pdbx_strand_id
1 'polypeptide(L)'
;MAEGDNENERKVNDDLDVIWWIPGVISGITLLAKYIHSTGIDRDERLTLPQGMLLMFLLFGPAILAAVIAAQFRKEVERGRMSWEMYWVILSGISASTLAFLGVTGIDDVIAAVEFVFSSAEAPR
;
A
#
# COMPACT_ATOMS: atom_id res chain seq x y z
N MET A 1 35.74 17.07 -17.10
CA MET A 1 34.77 17.52 -16.06
C MET A 1 33.49 16.74 -16.31
N ALA A 2 33.28 15.68 -15.54
CA ALA A 2 32.10 14.81 -15.61
C ALA A 2 31.27 15.07 -14.36
N GLU A 3 30.35 16.04 -14.44
CA GLU A 3 29.49 16.48 -13.33
C GLU A 3 28.00 16.23 -13.62
N GLY A 4 27.66 15.58 -14.74
CA GLY A 4 26.26 15.41 -15.19
C GLY A 4 25.59 14.08 -14.84
N ASP A 5 26.33 13.06 -14.39
CA ASP A 5 25.78 11.70 -14.25
C ASP A 5 25.09 11.45 -12.88
N ASN A 6 25.58 12.10 -11.82
CA ASN A 6 25.11 11.87 -10.45
C ASN A 6 23.70 12.40 -10.15
N GLU A 7 23.23 13.44 -10.85
CA GLU A 7 21.90 13.99 -10.61
C GLU A 7 20.78 13.13 -11.22
N ASN A 8 21.06 12.46 -12.34
CA ASN A 8 20.10 11.55 -12.97
C ASN A 8 19.95 10.24 -12.20
N GLU A 9 21.05 9.66 -11.70
CA GLU A 9 20.99 8.45 -10.87
C GLU A 9 20.21 8.68 -9.56
N ARG A 10 20.37 9.85 -8.92
CA ARG A 10 19.58 10.19 -7.72
C ARG A 10 18.08 10.34 -7.98
N LYS A 11 17.69 10.95 -9.10
CA LYS A 11 16.26 11.13 -9.46
C LYS A 11 15.57 9.83 -9.81
N VAL A 12 16.23 8.96 -10.60
CA VAL A 12 15.69 7.62 -10.91
C VAL A 12 15.52 6.80 -9.63
N ASN A 13 16.40 7.00 -8.65
CA ASN A 13 16.34 6.29 -7.38
C ASN A 13 15.22 6.79 -6.44
N ASP A 14 14.83 8.07 -6.53
CA ASP A 14 13.71 8.63 -5.77
C ASP A 14 12.34 8.14 -6.26
N ASP A 15 12.19 7.91 -7.57
CA ASP A 15 10.96 7.36 -8.15
C ASP A 15 10.81 5.85 -7.97
N LEU A 16 11.90 5.13 -7.68
CA LEU A 16 11.88 3.68 -7.53
C LEU A 16 11.01 3.23 -6.34
N ASP A 17 10.93 4.02 -5.27
CA ASP A 17 10.15 3.70 -4.08
C ASP A 17 8.63 3.79 -4.32
N VAL A 18 8.19 4.51 -5.36
CA VAL A 18 6.78 4.65 -5.73
C VAL A 18 6.15 3.30 -6.08
N ILE A 19 6.93 2.34 -6.60
CA ILE A 19 6.39 1.02 -6.95
C ILE A 19 5.78 0.30 -5.74
N TRP A 20 6.28 0.56 -4.53
CA TRP A 20 5.80 -0.05 -3.30
C TRP A 20 4.48 0.55 -2.79
N TRP A 21 4.02 1.65 -3.39
CA TRP A 21 2.67 2.16 -3.13
C TRP A 21 1.61 1.19 -3.65
N ILE A 22 1.86 0.49 -4.76
CA ILE A 22 0.89 -0.41 -5.38
C ILE A 22 0.45 -1.53 -4.40
N PRO A 23 1.35 -2.36 -3.84
CA PRO A 23 0.94 -3.40 -2.88
C PRO A 23 0.33 -2.79 -1.61
N GLY A 24 0.78 -1.60 -1.20
CA GLY A 24 0.19 -0.89 -0.07
C GLY A 24 -1.26 -0.43 -0.33
N VAL A 25 -1.56 0.11 -1.51
CA VAL A 25 -2.93 0.51 -1.91
C VAL A 25 -3.83 -0.71 -2.00
N ILE A 26 -3.37 -1.80 -2.63
CA ILE A 26 -4.12 -3.06 -2.70
C ILE A 26 -4.44 -3.56 -1.28
N SER A 27 -3.44 -3.52 -0.39
CA SER A 27 -3.61 -3.93 1.00
C SER A 27 -4.62 -3.05 1.74
N GLY A 28 -4.58 -1.74 1.52
CA GLY A 28 -5.50 -0.78 2.13
C GLY A 28 -6.95 -0.95 1.68
N ILE A 29 -7.18 -1.12 0.38
CA ILE A 29 -8.51 -1.40 -0.17
C ILE A 29 -9.05 -2.72 0.38
N THR A 30 -8.21 -3.76 0.42
CA THR A 30 -8.62 -5.08 0.93
C THR A 30 -8.97 -5.02 2.41
N LEU A 31 -8.16 -4.34 3.23
CA LEU A 31 -8.44 -4.14 4.65
C LEU A 31 -9.73 -3.35 4.87
N LEU A 32 -9.95 -2.29 4.09
CA LEU A 32 -11.16 -1.49 4.15
C LEU A 32 -12.40 -2.34 3.82
N ALA A 33 -12.35 -3.11 2.72
CA ALA A 33 -13.43 -3.98 2.30
C ALA A 33 -13.77 -5.01 3.39
N LYS A 34 -12.76 -5.68 3.96
CA LYS A 34 -12.94 -6.64 5.04
C LYS A 34 -13.50 -6.00 6.30
N TYR A 35 -13.04 -4.80 6.65
CA TYR A 35 -13.52 -4.08 7.82
C TYR A 35 -14.99 -3.72 7.69
N ILE A 36 -15.39 -3.10 6.57
CA ILE A 36 -16.80 -2.76 6.28
C ILE A 36 -17.66 -4.03 6.30
N HIS A 37 -17.22 -5.10 5.65
CA HIS A 37 -17.93 -6.37 5.65
C HIS A 37 -18.10 -6.96 7.06
N SER A 38 -17.06 -6.91 7.91
CA SER A 38 -17.10 -7.47 9.26
C SER A 38 -17.94 -6.65 10.25
N THR A 39 -17.99 -5.34 10.06
CA THR A 39 -18.67 -4.42 10.98
C THR A 39 -20.12 -4.19 10.61
N GLY A 40 -20.52 -4.54 9.38
CA GLY A 40 -21.90 -4.39 8.91
C GLY A 40 -22.37 -2.94 8.95
N ILE A 41 -21.45 -1.99 8.81
CA ILE A 41 -21.75 -0.55 8.85
C ILE A 41 -22.75 -0.26 7.74
N ASP A 42 -23.97 0.09 8.14
CA ASP A 42 -25.01 0.54 7.23
C ASP A 42 -24.73 1.99 6.81
N ARG A 43 -25.08 2.35 5.58
CA ARG A 43 -24.76 3.68 5.01
C ARG A 43 -25.34 4.86 5.78
N ASP A 44 -26.51 4.67 6.38
CA ASP A 44 -27.21 5.71 7.14
C ASP A 44 -26.70 5.83 8.58
N GLU A 45 -25.80 4.93 8.99
CA GLU A 45 -25.20 4.98 10.30
C GLU A 45 -24.17 6.11 10.34
N ARG A 46 -24.43 7.11 11.18
CA ARG A 46 -23.51 8.22 11.38
C ARG A 46 -22.19 7.69 11.91
N LEU A 47 -21.19 7.67 11.04
CA LEU A 47 -19.83 7.31 11.42
C LEU A 47 -19.37 8.22 12.56
N THR A 48 -18.96 7.60 13.65
CA THR A 48 -18.28 8.33 14.72
C THR A 48 -16.94 8.85 14.21
N LEU A 49 -16.46 9.98 14.76
CA LEU A 49 -15.18 10.55 14.35
C LEU A 49 -14.01 9.54 14.48
N PRO A 50 -13.90 8.71 15.54
CA PRO A 50 -12.90 7.65 15.61
C PRO A 50 -13.00 6.61 14.49
N GLN A 51 -14.23 6.25 14.09
CA GLN A 51 -14.48 5.27 13.04
C GLN A 51 -14.09 5.83 11.66
N GLY A 52 -14.40 7.10 11.38
CA GLY A 52 -13.93 7.79 10.18
C GLY A 52 -12.39 7.85 10.10
N MET A 53 -11.72 8.14 11.21
CA MET A 53 -10.26 8.11 11.29
C MET A 53 -9.70 6.71 11.04
N LEU A 54 -10.33 5.68 11.60
CA LEU A 54 -9.93 4.29 11.38
C LEU A 54 -10.07 3.88 9.91
N LEU A 55 -11.17 4.24 9.25
CA LEU A 55 -11.38 3.95 7.83
C LEU A 55 -10.31 4.63 6.95
N MET A 56 -9.98 5.89 7.23
CA MET A 56 -8.86 6.56 6.56
C MET A 56 -7.52 5.86 6.80
N PHE A 57 -7.27 5.43 8.04
CA PHE A 57 -6.04 4.73 8.38
C PHE A 57 -5.95 3.36 7.68
N LEU A 58 -7.06 2.62 7.60
CA LEU A 58 -7.11 1.35 6.88
C LEU A 58 -6.85 1.54 5.39
N LEU A 59 -7.38 2.61 4.79
CA LEU A 59 -7.21 2.89 3.36
C LEU A 59 -5.79 3.35 3.01
N PHE A 60 -5.24 4.33 3.74
CA PHE A 60 -3.98 4.98 3.38
C PHE A 60 -2.78 4.46 4.18
N GLY A 61 -3.00 3.95 5.38
CA GLY A 61 -1.95 3.50 6.29
C GLY A 61 -1.01 2.47 5.67
N PRO A 62 -1.53 1.39 5.02
CA PRO A 62 -0.68 0.40 4.39
C PRO A 62 0.21 0.96 3.27
N ALA A 63 -0.29 1.88 2.45
CA ALA A 63 0.50 2.55 1.41
C ALA A 63 1.61 3.44 2.01
N ILE A 64 1.29 4.22 3.04
CA ILE A 64 2.25 5.05 3.75
C ILE A 64 3.33 4.19 4.40
N LEU A 65 2.95 3.09 5.07
CA LEU A 65 3.89 2.18 5.71
C LEU A 65 4.81 1.51 4.69
N ALA A 66 4.28 1.02 3.56
CA ALA A 66 5.09 0.43 2.50
C ALA A 66 6.12 1.43 1.95
N ALA A 67 5.71 2.67 1.69
CA ALA A 67 6.59 3.73 1.24
C ALA A 67 7.69 4.07 2.26
N VAL A 68 7.34 4.17 3.55
CA VAL A 68 8.32 4.45 4.62
C VAL A 68 9.32 3.31 4.77
N ILE A 69 8.87 2.07 4.70
CA ILE A 69 9.76 0.88 4.78
C ILE A 69 10.71 0.85 3.58
N ALA A 70 10.20 1.05 2.36
CA ALA A 70 11.01 1.12 1.15
C ALA A 70 12.08 2.21 1.24
N ALA A 71 11.69 3.44 1.62
CA ALA A 71 12.62 4.54 1.79
C ALA A 71 13.69 4.28 2.86
N GLN A 72 13.36 3.57 3.93
CA GLN A 72 14.37 3.18 4.93
C GLN A 72 15.34 2.13 4.42
N PHE A 73 14.87 1.11 3.71
CA PHE A 73 15.79 0.13 3.10
C PHE A 73 16.65 0.76 2.01
N ARG A 74 16.11 1.69 1.23
CA ARG A 74 16.90 2.45 0.26
C ARG A 74 18.04 3.20 0.91
N LYS A 75 17.79 3.88 2.04
CA LYS A 75 18.84 4.53 2.83
C LYS A 75 19.91 3.56 3.32
N GLU A 76 19.54 2.33 3.69
CA GLU A 76 20.52 1.31 4.07
C GLU A 76 21.34 0.80 2.88
N VAL A 77 20.76 0.75 1.67
CA VAL A 77 21.51 0.48 0.42
C VAL A 77 22.48 1.61 0.11
N GLU A 78 22.03 2.86 0.16
CA GLU A 78 22.88 4.05 -0.06
C GLU A 78 24.01 4.15 0.97
N ARG A 79 23.80 3.63 2.19
CA ARG A 79 24.84 3.53 3.24
C ARG A 79 25.82 2.37 3.04
N GLY A 80 25.62 1.52 2.01
CA GLY A 80 26.44 0.34 1.74
C GLY A 80 26.25 -0.78 2.78
N ARG A 81 25.18 -0.74 3.58
CA ARG A 81 24.87 -1.77 4.58
C ARG A 81 23.97 -2.88 4.03
N MET A 82 23.37 -2.63 2.88
CA MET A 82 22.49 -3.54 2.16
C MET A 82 22.82 -3.47 0.66
N SER A 83 22.70 -4.58 -0.06
CA SER A 83 22.83 -4.57 -1.52
C SER A 83 21.47 -4.34 -2.17
N TRP A 84 21.45 -3.87 -3.42
CA TRP A 84 20.21 -3.66 -4.17
C TRP A 84 19.40 -4.96 -4.34
N GLU A 85 20.06 -6.10 -4.46
CA GLU A 85 19.39 -7.39 -4.55
C GLU A 85 18.64 -7.72 -3.25
N MET A 86 19.27 -7.46 -2.09
CA MET A 86 18.62 -7.65 -0.79
C MET A 86 17.42 -6.71 -0.60
N TYR A 87 17.52 -5.46 -1.05
CA TYR A 87 16.39 -4.52 -1.03
C TYR A 87 15.16 -5.09 -1.75
N TRP A 88 15.34 -5.56 -2.99
CA TRP A 88 14.26 -6.12 -3.79
C TRP A 88 13.69 -7.41 -3.20
N VAL A 89 14.55 -8.29 -2.70
CA VAL A 89 14.14 -9.57 -2.08
C VAL A 89 13.30 -9.32 -0.83
N ILE A 90 13.76 -8.44 0.07
CA ILE A 90 13.07 -8.15 1.32
C ILE A 90 11.71 -7.50 1.05
N LEU A 91 11.67 -6.46 0.22
CA LEU A 91 10.42 -5.73 -0.03
C LEU A 91 9.39 -6.57 -0.82
N SER A 92 9.85 -7.40 -1.75
CA SER A 92 8.97 -8.36 -2.43
C SER A 92 8.45 -9.41 -1.46
N GLY A 93 9.29 -9.90 -0.55
CA GLY A 93 8.90 -10.86 0.49
C GLY A 93 7.87 -10.29 1.47
N ILE A 94 8.06 -9.04 1.92
CA ILE A 94 7.08 -8.32 2.74
C ILE A 94 5.77 -8.18 1.97
N SER A 95 5.81 -7.68 0.73
CA SER A 95 4.61 -7.48 -0.09
C SER A 95 3.84 -8.78 -0.32
N ALA A 96 4.54 -9.85 -0.71
CA ALA A 96 3.92 -11.16 -0.93
C ALA A 96 3.31 -11.72 0.37
N SER A 97 4.01 -11.57 1.50
CA SER A 97 3.50 -12.02 2.81
C SER A 97 2.26 -11.23 3.24
N THR A 98 2.25 -9.91 3.02
CA THR A 98 1.10 -9.06 3.33
C THR A 98 -0.11 -9.44 2.47
N LEU A 99 0.07 -9.60 1.17
CA LEU A 99 -1.01 -10.00 0.26
C LEU A 99 -1.55 -11.39 0.60
N ALA A 100 -0.66 -12.36 0.86
CA ALA A 100 -1.04 -13.70 1.29
C ALA A 100 -1.81 -13.69 2.62
N PHE A 101 -1.38 -12.89 3.59
CA PHE A 101 -2.08 -12.73 4.86
C PHE A 101 -3.48 -12.10 4.69
N LEU A 102 -3.59 -11.16 3.76
CA LEU A 102 -4.88 -10.58 3.37
C LEU A 102 -5.73 -11.53 2.52
N GLY A 103 -5.22 -12.70 2.14
CA GLY A 103 -5.92 -13.64 1.29
C GLY A 103 -6.10 -13.14 -0.14
N VAL A 104 -5.26 -12.19 -0.58
CA VAL A 104 -5.21 -11.72 -1.96
C VAL A 104 -4.38 -12.73 -2.74
N THR A 105 -5.07 -13.59 -3.48
CA THR A 105 -4.47 -14.69 -4.27
C THR A 105 -4.40 -14.37 -5.75
N GLY A 106 -5.20 -13.40 -6.21
CA GLY A 106 -5.20 -12.94 -7.60
C GLY A 106 -5.80 -11.54 -7.78
N ILE A 107 -5.82 -11.09 -9.03
CA ILE A 107 -6.41 -9.80 -9.42
C ILE A 107 -7.93 -9.78 -9.17
N ASP A 108 -8.60 -10.92 -9.29
CA ASP A 108 -10.05 -11.04 -9.05
C ASP A 108 -10.43 -10.66 -7.61
N ASP A 109 -9.59 -11.01 -6.63
CA ASP A 109 -9.80 -10.62 -5.22
C ASP A 109 -9.71 -9.10 -5.04
N VAL A 110 -8.80 -8.46 -5.78
CA VAL A 110 -8.62 -7.00 -5.77
C VAL A 110 -9.81 -6.32 -6.43
N ILE A 111 -10.24 -6.81 -7.59
CA ILE A 111 -11.41 -6.29 -8.30
C ILE A 111 -12.65 -6.42 -7.42
N ALA A 112 -12.87 -7.59 -6.79
CA ALA A 112 -13.99 -7.81 -5.89
C ALA A 112 -13.96 -6.85 -4.67
N ALA A 113 -12.78 -6.61 -4.10
CA ALA A 113 -12.64 -5.66 -2.99
C ALA A 113 -12.90 -4.21 -3.42
N VAL A 114 -12.40 -3.81 -4.60
CA VAL A 114 -12.66 -2.51 -5.21
C VAL A 114 -14.15 -2.34 -5.49
N GLU A 115 -14.77 -3.28 -6.19
CA GLU A 115 -16.20 -3.27 -6.50
C GLU A 115 -17.04 -3.26 -5.23
N PHE A 116 -16.66 -4.01 -4.18
CA PHE A 116 -17.36 -3.96 -2.91
C PHE A 116 -17.32 -2.56 -2.29
N VAL A 117 -16.15 -1.92 -2.25
CA VAL A 117 -16.00 -0.57 -1.69
C VAL A 117 -16.74 0.49 -2.52
N PHE A 118 -16.67 0.42 -3.86
CA PHE A 118 -17.31 1.41 -4.75
C PHE A 118 -18.79 1.14 -5.03
N SER A 119 -19.25 -0.11 -5.06
CA SER A 119 -20.69 -0.44 -5.11
C SER A 119 -21.37 -0.08 -3.79
N SER A 120 -20.63 -0.18 -2.67
CA SER A 120 -21.04 0.44 -1.41
C SER A 120 -21.06 1.97 -1.48
N ALA A 121 -20.61 2.61 -2.57
CA ALA A 121 -20.73 4.06 -2.84
C ALA A 121 -21.83 4.42 -3.88
N GLU A 122 -22.30 3.48 -4.72
CA GLU A 122 -23.20 3.76 -5.85
C GLU A 122 -24.66 3.29 -5.79
N ALA A 123 -25.18 2.62 -4.76
CA ALA A 123 -26.60 2.21 -4.80
C ALA A 123 -27.61 3.34 -4.44
N PRO A 124 -28.42 3.90 -5.36
CA PRO A 124 -29.65 4.60 -4.99
C PRO A 124 -30.78 3.59 -4.88
N ARG A 125 -31.41 3.45 -3.71
CA ARG A 125 -32.86 3.22 -3.55
C ARG A 125 -33.32 3.67 -2.18
#